data_AF-A0A0A8JY88-F1
#
_entry.id   AF-A0A0A8JY88-F1
#
_cell.length_a   1.000
_cell.length_b   1.000
_cell.length_c   1.000
_cell.angle_alpha   90.00
_cell.angle_beta   90.00
_cell.angle_gamma   90.00
#
_symmetry.space_group_name_H-M   'P 1'
#
loop_
_entity.id
_entity.type
_entity.pdbx_description
1 polymer ?
#
loop_
_entity_poly.entity_id
_entity_poly.type
_entity_poly.pdbx_seq_one_letter_code
_entity_poly.pdbx_strand_id
1 'polypeptide(L)'
;MVAFGSGLAAAADETEDSAATAEAKTTVVSIGITDHKVDKPELMKRMLLPKPRFNSPGVAYGWVAHAKKGDRVELHLTLDGESLMHNVNEVTEDDTDVLIQAGKTGVPAGGWPKGQYTAKVTVTRDGETVAEQETDPIPFE
;
A
#
# COMPACT_ATOMS: atom_id res chain seq x y z
N MET A 1 13.11 59.93 29.46
CA MET A 1 11.91 59.09 29.59
C MET A 1 11.63 58.51 28.21
N VAL A 2 12.10 57.28 27.97
CA VAL A 2 12.10 56.63 26.65
C VAL A 2 11.33 55.31 26.76
N ALA A 3 10.68 54.98 25.66
CA ALA A 3 10.23 53.67 25.19
C ALA A 3 8.72 53.37 25.31
N PHE A 4 8.13 53.32 24.11
CA PHE A 4 6.81 52.87 23.73
C PHE A 4 6.62 51.38 24.06
N GLY A 5 5.51 51.06 24.74
CA GLY A 5 5.06 49.69 24.93
C GLY A 5 4.36 49.17 23.67
N SER A 6 5.07 48.36 22.89
CA SER A 6 4.47 47.49 21.87
C SER A 6 3.83 46.29 22.58
N GLY A 7 2.51 46.36 22.79
CA GLY A 7 1.69 45.27 23.31
C GLY A 7 0.97 44.55 22.19
N LEU A 8 1.52 43.40 21.84
CA LEU A 8 1.02 42.34 20.97
C LEU A 8 -0.40 41.87 21.38
N ALA A 9 -1.28 41.58 20.41
CA ALA A 9 -2.24 40.46 20.37
C ALA A 9 -3.60 40.82 19.74
N ALA A 10 -3.86 40.31 18.54
CA ALA A 10 -5.17 39.90 18.09
C ALA A 10 -4.95 38.80 17.04
N ALA A 11 -4.65 37.60 17.52
CA ALA A 11 -4.76 36.39 16.71
C ALA A 11 -6.25 36.17 16.46
N ALA A 12 -6.67 36.28 15.20
CA ALA A 12 -7.92 35.71 14.74
C ALA A 12 -7.70 34.18 14.73
N ASP A 13 -8.11 33.53 15.82
CA ASP A 13 -8.35 32.09 15.83
C ASP A 13 -9.74 31.90 15.21
N GLU A 14 -9.78 31.83 13.88
CA GLU A 14 -10.90 31.25 13.17
C GLU A 14 -10.81 29.74 13.40
N THR A 15 -11.38 29.28 14.51
CA THR A 15 -11.67 27.87 14.72
C THR A 15 -12.78 27.49 13.74
N GLU A 16 -12.41 27.23 12.49
CA GLU A 16 -13.31 26.57 11.54
C GLU A 16 -13.59 25.15 12.07
N ASP A 17 -14.78 25.03 12.64
CA ASP A 17 -15.50 23.79 12.90
C ASP A 17 -15.72 23.06 11.55
N SER A 18 -14.68 22.45 11.01
CA SER A 18 -14.81 21.39 10.02
C SER A 18 -15.00 20.10 10.77
N ALA A 19 -16.25 19.85 11.18
CA ALA A 19 -16.79 18.51 11.23
C ALA A 19 -16.78 17.95 9.80
N ALA A 20 -15.58 17.64 9.30
CA ALA A 20 -15.41 16.75 8.18
C ALA A 20 -16.09 15.46 8.61
N THR A 21 -17.16 15.09 7.91
CA THR A 21 -17.42 13.68 7.63
C THR A 21 -16.06 13.11 7.29
N ALA A 22 -15.43 12.39 8.21
CA ALA A 22 -14.13 11.79 7.98
C ALA A 22 -14.40 10.70 6.96
N GLU A 23 -14.44 11.08 5.68
CA GLU A 23 -14.50 10.15 4.59
C GLU A 23 -13.35 9.19 4.81
N ALA A 24 -13.68 7.91 4.90
CA ALA A 24 -12.72 6.90 5.28
C ALA A 24 -11.53 7.02 4.31
N LYS A 25 -10.38 7.43 4.85
CA LYS A 25 -9.21 7.71 4.03
C LYS A 25 -8.71 6.38 3.48
N THR A 26 -8.54 6.32 2.17
CA THR A 26 -7.96 5.17 1.49
C THR A 26 -6.64 4.80 2.14
N THR A 27 -6.55 3.56 2.60
CA THR A 27 -5.44 3.10 3.44
C THR A 27 -5.01 1.70 3.06
N VAL A 28 -3.71 1.45 3.09
CA VAL A 28 -3.16 0.12 2.89
C VAL A 28 -3.29 -0.63 4.22
N VAL A 29 -4.17 -1.63 4.24
CA VAL A 29 -4.44 -2.46 5.43
C VAL A 29 -3.37 -3.51 5.61
N SER A 30 -2.89 -4.08 4.51
CA SER A 30 -1.87 -5.14 4.54
C SER A 30 -1.12 -5.20 3.23
N ILE A 31 0.17 -5.49 3.32
CA ILE A 31 1.05 -5.73 2.19
C ILE A 31 2.07 -6.81 2.58
N GLY A 32 2.46 -7.65 1.64
CA GLY A 32 3.43 -8.71 1.88
C GLY A 32 3.76 -9.52 0.64
N ILE A 33 4.62 -10.51 0.81
CA ILE A 33 4.95 -11.50 -0.22
C ILE A 33 4.80 -12.90 0.39
N THR A 34 4.16 -13.81 -0.33
CA THR A 34 3.88 -15.17 0.13
C THR A 34 4.12 -16.24 -0.94
N ASP A 35 4.08 -17.51 -0.51
CA ASP A 35 4.29 -18.69 -1.34
C ASP A 35 3.02 -19.21 -2.04
N HIS A 36 1.89 -18.52 -1.93
CA HIS A 36 0.63 -18.91 -2.56
C HIS A 36 -0.21 -17.70 -2.96
N LYS A 37 -1.28 -17.94 -3.72
CA LYS A 37 -2.25 -16.90 -4.01
C LYS A 37 -3.03 -16.57 -2.74
N VAL A 38 -3.07 -15.29 -2.37
CA VAL A 38 -3.74 -14.83 -1.16
C VAL A 38 -5.23 -14.67 -1.41
N ASP A 39 -6.05 -15.16 -0.47
CA ASP A 39 -7.50 -14.94 -0.47
C ASP A 39 -7.93 -13.94 0.61
N LYS A 40 -8.98 -13.16 0.34
CA LYS A 40 -9.59 -12.21 1.30
C LYS A 40 -9.80 -12.79 2.72
N PRO A 41 -10.37 -14.01 2.90
CA PRO A 41 -10.52 -14.60 4.23
C PRO A 41 -9.21 -14.85 4.99
N GLU A 42 -8.08 -15.05 4.31
CA GLU A 42 -6.78 -15.25 4.98
C GLU A 42 -6.24 -13.95 5.54
N LEU A 43 -6.40 -12.86 4.77
CA LEU A 43 -6.03 -11.53 5.23
C LEU A 43 -6.92 -11.04 6.37
N MET A 44 -8.22 -11.35 6.33
CA MET A 44 -9.13 -11.04 7.44
C MET A 44 -8.73 -11.71 8.75
N LYS A 45 -8.14 -12.91 8.69
CA LYS A 45 -7.62 -13.62 9.87
C LYS A 45 -6.33 -13.00 10.41
N ARG A 46 -5.71 -12.03 9.72
CA ARG A 46 -4.43 -11.40 10.06
C ARG A 46 -3.33 -12.42 10.38
N MET A 47 -3.35 -13.56 9.68
CA MET A 47 -2.32 -14.58 9.87
C MET A 47 -1.03 -14.14 9.17
N LEU A 48 0.11 -14.40 9.82
CA LEU A 48 1.41 -14.30 9.16
C LEU A 48 1.44 -15.29 8.00
N LEU A 49 1.41 -14.76 6.79
CA LEU A 49 1.49 -15.60 5.59
C LEU A 49 2.90 -16.21 5.48
N PRO A 50 2.99 -17.49 5.07
CA PRO A 50 4.27 -18.16 4.84
C PRO A 50 5.11 -17.36 3.85
N LYS A 51 6.39 -17.22 4.19
CA LYS A 51 7.36 -16.56 3.32
C LYS A 51 7.65 -17.43 2.09
N PRO A 52 7.77 -16.83 0.89
CA PRO A 52 8.16 -17.52 -0.33
C PRO A 52 9.55 -18.13 -0.20
N ARG A 53 9.70 -19.27 -0.88
CA ARG A 53 10.93 -20.03 -1.05
C ARG A 53 11.38 -20.05 -2.49
N PHE A 54 12.64 -20.37 -2.73
CA PHE A 54 13.21 -20.46 -4.10
C PHE A 54 12.41 -21.38 -5.03
N ASN A 55 11.88 -22.47 -4.49
CA ASN A 55 11.11 -23.49 -5.20
C ASN A 55 9.60 -23.43 -4.92
N SER A 56 9.09 -22.30 -4.41
CA SER A 56 7.66 -22.08 -4.23
C SER A 56 7.15 -20.98 -5.17
N PRO A 57 5.84 -20.81 -5.26
CA PRO A 57 5.27 -19.60 -5.82
C PRO A 57 5.81 -18.35 -5.09
N GLY A 58 5.76 -17.21 -5.76
CA GLY A 58 6.18 -15.92 -5.24
C GLY A 58 5.14 -14.89 -5.61
N VAL A 59 4.28 -14.55 -4.66
CA VAL A 59 3.12 -13.70 -4.88
C VAL A 59 3.18 -12.54 -3.89
N ALA A 60 3.43 -11.34 -4.38
CA ALA A 60 3.16 -10.12 -3.65
C ALA A 60 1.66 -9.88 -3.58
N TYR A 61 1.19 -9.38 -2.46
CA TYR A 61 -0.20 -8.97 -2.28
C TYR A 61 -0.26 -7.61 -1.59
N GLY A 62 -1.34 -6.88 -1.90
CA GLY A 62 -1.71 -5.62 -1.28
C GLY A 62 -3.20 -5.58 -1.04
N TRP A 63 -3.61 -5.21 0.17
CA TRP A 63 -4.99 -4.96 0.52
C TRP A 63 -5.16 -3.48 0.88
N VAL A 64 -5.95 -2.80 0.07
CA VAL A 64 -6.34 -1.41 0.27
C VAL A 64 -7.80 -1.39 0.71
N ALA A 65 -8.09 -0.71 1.82
CA ALA A 65 -9.45 -0.44 2.29
C ALA A 65 -9.85 0.99 1.97
N HIS A 66 -11.16 1.21 1.87
CA HIS A 66 -11.75 2.51 1.56
C HIS A 66 -11.23 3.09 0.25
N ALA A 67 -11.04 2.23 -0.76
CA ALA A 67 -10.69 2.68 -2.09
C ALA A 67 -11.91 3.32 -2.74
N LYS A 68 -11.70 4.43 -3.45
CA LYS A 68 -12.77 5.17 -4.13
C LYS A 68 -12.78 4.85 -5.62
N LYS A 69 -13.92 5.09 -6.25
CA LYS A 69 -14.05 4.95 -7.69
C LYS A 69 -13.09 5.89 -8.40
N GLY A 70 -12.36 5.36 -9.37
CA GLY A 70 -11.30 6.07 -10.08
C GLY A 70 -9.92 5.97 -9.43
N ASP A 71 -9.81 5.37 -8.24
CA ASP A 71 -8.50 5.03 -7.68
C ASP A 71 -7.82 3.99 -8.56
N ARG A 72 -6.52 4.18 -8.75
CA ARG A 72 -5.66 3.23 -9.42
C ARG A 72 -4.68 2.67 -8.40
N VAL A 73 -4.91 1.41 -8.04
CA VAL A 73 -4.08 0.64 -7.11
C VAL A 73 -3.04 -0.12 -7.92
N GLU A 74 -1.78 0.19 -7.72
CA GLU A 74 -0.65 -0.50 -8.32
C GLU A 74 0.08 -1.31 -7.26
N LEU A 75 0.50 -2.52 -7.63
CA LEU A 75 1.36 -3.35 -6.81
C LEU A 75 2.56 -3.77 -7.65
N HIS A 76 3.74 -3.44 -7.15
CA HIS A 76 5.03 -3.77 -7.75
C HIS A 76 5.74 -4.79 -6.86
N LEU A 77 6.22 -5.86 -7.49
CA LEU A 77 7.15 -6.83 -6.92
C LEU A 77 8.54 -6.52 -7.50
N THR A 78 9.46 -6.14 -6.64
CA THR A 78 10.82 -5.73 -6.97
C THR A 78 11.83 -6.72 -6.40
N LEU A 79 12.97 -6.89 -7.07
CA LEU A 79 14.13 -7.68 -6.65
C LEU A 79 15.34 -6.77 -6.63
N ASP A 80 15.95 -6.58 -5.47
CA ASP A 80 17.11 -5.71 -5.29
C ASP A 80 16.91 -4.30 -5.89
N GLY A 81 15.66 -3.80 -5.84
CA GLY A 81 15.23 -2.51 -6.40
C GLY A 81 14.80 -2.54 -7.88
N GLU A 82 14.96 -3.66 -8.58
CA GLU A 82 14.52 -3.83 -9.97
C GLU A 82 13.09 -4.38 -10.03
N SER A 83 12.21 -3.75 -10.82
CA SER A 83 10.82 -4.22 -10.97
C SER A 83 10.79 -5.55 -11.73
N LEU A 84 10.35 -6.62 -11.07
CA LEU A 84 10.17 -7.92 -11.69
C LEU A 84 8.79 -8.07 -12.30
N MET A 85 7.76 -7.74 -11.52
CA MET A 85 6.36 -7.91 -11.90
C MET A 85 5.56 -6.78 -11.29
N HIS A 86 4.52 -6.33 -11.98
CA HIS A 86 3.57 -5.39 -11.42
C HIS A 86 2.17 -5.77 -11.86
N ASN A 87 1.19 -5.32 -11.09
CA ASN A 87 -0.21 -5.42 -11.45
C ASN A 87 -0.91 -4.10 -11.12
N VAL A 88 -1.93 -3.77 -11.89
CA VAL A 88 -2.71 -2.55 -11.74
C VAL A 88 -4.18 -2.93 -11.65
N ASN A 89 -4.88 -2.33 -10.70
CA ASN A 89 -6.32 -2.47 -10.53
C ASN A 89 -6.96 -1.09 -10.47
N GLU A 90 -7.88 -0.84 -11.38
CA GLU A 90 -8.70 0.37 -11.40
C GLU A 90 -9.99 0.12 -10.63
N VAL A 91 -10.23 0.96 -9.63
CA VAL A 91 -11.35 0.82 -8.72
C VAL A 91 -12.60 1.39 -9.38
N THR A 92 -13.62 0.55 -9.52
CA THR A 92 -14.87 0.91 -10.20
C THR A 92 -15.99 1.33 -9.25
N GLU A 93 -15.81 1.09 -7.95
CA GLU A 93 -16.81 1.30 -6.90
C GLU A 93 -16.23 2.16 -5.78
N ASP A 94 -17.08 2.98 -5.16
CA ASP A 94 -16.69 3.80 -4.01
C ASP A 94 -16.72 3.01 -2.71
N ASP A 95 -15.77 3.33 -1.81
CA ASP A 95 -15.61 2.73 -0.47
C ASP A 95 -15.51 1.19 -0.50
N THR A 96 -14.68 0.68 -1.41
CA THR A 96 -14.49 -0.76 -1.61
C THR A 96 -13.12 -1.26 -1.14
N ASP A 97 -13.08 -2.55 -0.80
CA ASP A 97 -11.87 -3.26 -0.41
C ASP A 97 -11.22 -3.93 -1.63
N VAL A 98 -10.03 -3.45 -1.98
CA VAL A 98 -9.27 -3.90 -3.14
C VAL A 98 -8.16 -4.82 -2.69
N LEU A 99 -8.22 -6.08 -3.14
CA LEU A 99 -7.12 -7.03 -3.03
C LEU A 99 -6.41 -7.11 -4.39
N ILE A 100 -5.17 -6.64 -4.44
CA ILE A 100 -4.31 -6.73 -5.61
C ILE A 100 -3.16 -7.70 -5.35
N GLN A 101 -2.74 -8.42 -6.39
CA GLN A 101 -1.67 -9.41 -6.31
C GLN A 101 -0.76 -9.31 -7.54
N ALA A 102 0.54 -9.44 -7.35
CA ALA A 102 1.55 -9.40 -8.41
C ALA A 102 2.58 -10.50 -8.15
N GLY A 103 2.86 -11.33 -9.15
CA GLY A 103 3.76 -12.47 -8.99
C GLY A 103 3.36 -13.67 -9.82
N LYS A 104 3.94 -14.83 -9.50
CA LYS A 104 3.59 -16.11 -10.13
C LYS A 104 3.16 -17.12 -9.08
N THR A 105 2.03 -17.77 -9.36
CA THR A 105 1.54 -18.92 -8.61
C THR A 105 2.29 -20.22 -8.94
N GLY A 106 3.24 -20.18 -9.87
CA GLY A 106 4.12 -21.29 -10.24
C GLY A 106 5.59 -20.88 -10.15
N VAL A 107 6.47 -21.88 -10.01
CA VAL A 107 7.92 -21.68 -9.95
C VAL A 107 8.46 -21.46 -11.37
N PRO A 108 9.23 -20.40 -11.63
CA PRO A 108 9.90 -20.23 -12.93
C PRO A 108 10.81 -21.42 -13.27
N ALA A 109 11.01 -21.71 -14.56
CA ALA A 109 11.94 -22.73 -15.02
C ALA A 109 13.39 -22.28 -14.70
N GLY A 110 13.88 -22.66 -13.51
CA GLY A 110 15.14 -22.15 -12.95
C GLY A 110 15.01 -21.62 -11.51
N GLY A 111 13.80 -21.59 -10.96
CA GLY A 111 13.50 -21.02 -9.65
C GLY A 111 13.41 -19.51 -9.66
N TRP A 112 13.10 -18.93 -8.50
CA TRP A 112 13.13 -17.50 -8.32
C TRP A 112 14.59 -17.00 -8.23
N PRO A 113 14.95 -15.88 -8.86
CA PRO A 113 16.27 -15.27 -8.67
C PRO A 113 16.61 -15.11 -7.17
N LYS A 114 17.87 -15.28 -6.81
CA LYS A 114 18.29 -14.99 -5.43
C LYS A 114 18.48 -13.50 -5.26
N GLY A 115 17.97 -12.96 -4.17
CA GLY A 115 18.10 -11.55 -3.81
C GLY A 115 17.04 -11.15 -2.81
N GLN A 116 16.90 -9.85 -2.57
CA GLN A 116 15.92 -9.31 -1.64
C GLN A 116 14.70 -8.81 -2.39
N TYR A 117 13.54 -9.37 -2.09
CA TYR A 117 12.30 -8.99 -2.73
C TYR A 117 11.56 -7.96 -1.90
N THR A 118 11.09 -6.89 -2.53
CA THR A 118 10.18 -5.92 -1.90
C THR A 118 8.85 -5.90 -2.64
N ALA A 119 7.77 -5.64 -1.91
CA ALA A 119 6.47 -5.36 -2.48
C ALA A 119 6.13 -3.90 -2.19
N LYS A 120 5.71 -3.17 -3.21
CA LYS A 120 5.29 -1.78 -3.10
C LYS A 120 3.88 -1.61 -3.64
N VAL A 121 2.97 -1.15 -2.80
CA VAL A 121 1.61 -0.76 -3.18
C VAL A 121 1.55 0.75 -3.26
N THR A 122 1.08 1.27 -4.40
CA THR A 122 0.84 2.69 -4.60
C THR A 122 -0.60 2.87 -5.05
N VAL A 123 -1.35 3.73 -4.37
CA VAL A 123 -2.71 4.11 -4.73
C VAL A 123 -2.68 5.53 -5.23
N THR A 124 -3.12 5.73 -6.46
CA THR A 124 -3.20 7.03 -7.11
C THR A 124 -4.66 7.40 -7.38
N ARG A 125 -5.02 8.66 -7.14
CA ARG A 125 -6.33 9.24 -7.45
C ARG A 125 -6.09 10.51 -8.23
N ASP A 126 -6.69 10.62 -9.42
CA ASP A 126 -6.54 11.80 -10.28
C ASP A 126 -5.08 12.22 -10.55
N GLY A 127 -4.16 11.26 -10.53
CA GLY A 127 -2.72 11.49 -10.70
C GLY A 127 -1.93 11.82 -9.43
N GLU A 128 -2.59 11.94 -8.27
CA GLU A 128 -1.95 12.13 -6.97
C GLU A 128 -1.86 10.83 -6.17
N THR A 129 -0.73 10.58 -5.52
CA THR A 129 -0.56 9.43 -4.63
C THR A 129 -1.30 9.68 -3.31
N VAL A 130 -2.40 8.96 -3.09
CA VAL A 130 -3.22 9.07 -1.87
C VAL A 130 -2.78 8.13 -0.76
N ALA A 131 -2.19 6.99 -1.13
CA ALA A 131 -1.61 6.03 -0.20
C ALA A 131 -0.44 5.31 -0.86
N GLU A 132 0.62 5.07 -0.11
CA GLU A 132 1.75 4.28 -0.56
C GLU A 132 2.29 3.48 0.62
N GLN A 133 2.65 2.22 0.38
CA GLN A 133 3.31 1.39 1.36
C GLN A 133 4.25 0.41 0.67
N GLU A 134 5.38 0.16 1.31
CA GLU A 134 6.39 -0.79 0.86
C GLU A 134 6.72 -1.74 2.01
N THR A 135 7.01 -3.00 1.68
CA THR A 135 7.47 -3.99 2.65
C THR A 135 8.96 -3.88 2.87
N ASP A 136 9.43 -4.30 4.04
CA ASP A 136 10.84 -4.61 4.21
C ASP A 136 11.31 -5.67 3.19
N PRO A 137 12.61 -5.71 2.88
CA PRO A 137 13.13 -6.71 1.96
C PRO A 137 12.99 -8.14 2.50
N ILE A 138 12.38 -9.02 1.70
CA ILE A 138 12.10 -10.42 2.03
C ILE A 138 12.99 -11.31 1.15
N PRO A 139 13.93 -12.08 1.74
CA PRO A 139 14.69 -13.07 0.99
C PRO A 139 13.80 -14.28 0.67
N PHE A 140 13.95 -14.82 -0.55
CA PHE A 140 13.36 -16.10 -0.92
C PHE A 140 14.38 -17.20 -0.59
N GLU A 141 14.09 -18.03 0.41
CA GLU A 141 15.00 -19.07 0.91
C GLU A 141 14.84 -20.43 0.21
#